data_AF-A0A132BTU3-F1
#
_entry.id   AF-A0A132BTU3-F1
#
_cell.length_a   1.000
_cell.length_b   1.000
_cell.length_c   1.000
_cell.angle_alpha   90.00
_cell.angle_beta   90.00
_cell.angle_gamma   90.00
#
_symmetry.space_group_name_H-M   'P 1'
#
loop_
_entity.id
_entity.type
_entity.pdbx_description
1 polymer ?
#
loop_
_entity_poly.entity_id
_entity_poly.type
_entity_poly.pdbx_seq_one_letter_code
_entity_poly.pdbx_strand_id
1 'polypeptide(L)'
;MLEEREDDIEAVAARLKRVREILDLSKKDFAESAGLTEQTYGPFENAKRELSLTAAKKLRKRYGLPLEFMYFGKIDDLPTRISKAL
;
A
#
# COMPACT_ATOMS: atom_id res chain seq x y z
N MET A 1 13.24 -9.24 -7.91
CA MET A 1 11.77 -9.20 -8.07
C MET A 1 11.27 -7.77 -7.89
N LEU A 2 10.04 -7.41 -8.30
CA LEU A 2 9.51 -6.04 -8.08
C LEU A 2 9.48 -5.65 -6.59
N GLU A 3 9.53 -6.63 -5.69
CA GLU A 3 9.63 -6.49 -4.23
C GLU A 3 10.93 -5.80 -3.76
N GLU A 4 11.98 -5.75 -4.58
CA GLU A 4 13.31 -5.26 -4.16
C GLU A 4 13.57 -3.78 -4.53
N ARG A 5 12.61 -3.11 -5.20
CA ARG A 5 12.80 -1.74 -5.71
C ARG A 5 12.31 -0.64 -4.77
N GLU A 6 12.26 -0.92 -3.47
CA GLU A 6 11.88 0.04 -2.43
C GLU A 6 10.60 0.84 -2.79
N ASP A 7 10.68 2.17 -2.85
CA ASP A 7 9.60 3.12 -3.12
C ASP A 7 9.41 3.49 -4.59
N ASP A 8 10.04 2.75 -5.51
CA ASP A 8 9.78 2.84 -6.94
C ASP A 8 8.27 2.71 -7.22
N ILE A 9 7.74 3.62 -8.03
CA ILE A 9 6.29 3.73 -8.29
C ILE A 9 5.69 2.44 -8.86
N GLU A 10 6.44 1.68 -9.67
CA GLU A 10 6.00 0.40 -10.22
C GLU A 10 5.97 -0.68 -9.14
N ALA A 11 6.91 -0.64 -8.19
CA ALA A 11 6.94 -1.57 -7.07
C ALA A 11 5.78 -1.33 -6.10
N VAL A 12 5.50 -0.07 -5.78
CA VAL A 12 4.33 0.33 -4.97
C VAL A 12 3.04 -0.13 -5.65
N ALA A 13 2.88 0.18 -6.94
CA ALA A 13 1.72 -0.21 -7.73
C ALA A 13 1.50 -1.74 -7.73
N ALA A 14 2.58 -2.51 -7.93
CA ALA A 14 2.54 -3.97 -7.92
C ALA A 14 2.11 -4.53 -6.56
N ARG A 15 2.59 -3.97 -5.43
CA ARG A 15 2.18 -4.39 -4.08
C ARG A 15 0.69 -4.11 -3.85
N LEU A 16 0.21 -2.93 -4.22
CA LEU A 16 -1.21 -2.56 -4.10
C LEU A 16 -2.10 -3.52 -4.90
N LYS A 17 -1.72 -3.78 -6.15
CA LYS A 17 -2.40 -4.74 -7.03
C LYS A 17 -2.44 -6.13 -6.41
N ARG A 18 -1.29 -6.61 -5.92
CA ARG A 18 -1.15 -7.95 -5.33
C ARG A 18 -2.05 -8.13 -4.12
N VAL A 19 -2.09 -7.15 -3.21
CA VAL A 19 -2.98 -7.19 -2.04
C VAL A 19 -4.44 -7.26 -2.48
N ARG A 20 -4.86 -6.38 -3.39
CA ARG A 20 -6.24 -6.36 -3.89
C ARG A 20 -6.64 -7.72 -4.49
N GLU A 21 -5.77 -8.32 -5.28
CA GLU A 21 -6.00 -9.63 -5.90
C GLU A 21 -6.06 -10.76 -4.87
N ILE A 22 -5.24 -10.73 -3.81
CA ILE A 22 -5.33 -11.69 -2.70
C ILE A 22 -6.67 -11.60 -1.97
N LEU A 23 -7.19 -10.38 -1.82
CA LEU A 23 -8.50 -10.13 -1.21
C LEU A 23 -9.68 -10.43 -2.15
N ASP A 24 -9.41 -10.78 -3.40
CA ASP A 24 -10.41 -11.02 -4.46
C ASP A 24 -11.39 -9.85 -4.66
N LEU A 25 -10.85 -8.62 -4.63
CA LEU A 25 -11.65 -7.40 -4.78
C LEU A 25 -11.44 -6.75 -6.15
N SER A 26 -12.52 -6.18 -6.68
CA SER A 26 -12.42 -5.25 -7.82
C SER A 26 -11.68 -3.98 -7.38
N LYS A 27 -11.13 -3.20 -8.34
CA LYS A 27 -10.50 -1.90 -8.03
C LYS A 27 -11.48 -0.96 -7.33
N LYS A 28 -12.74 -0.98 -7.75
CA LYS A 28 -13.82 -0.22 -7.14
C LYS A 28 -14.07 -0.64 -5.70
N ASP A 29 -14.33 -1.91 -5.43
CA ASP A 29 -14.65 -2.41 -4.08
C ASP A 29 -13.49 -2.18 -3.12
N PHE A 30 -12.26 -2.38 -3.60
CA PHE A 30 -11.04 -2.16 -2.82
C PHE A 30 -10.89 -0.68 -2.41
N ALA A 31 -11.12 0.24 -3.35
CA ALA A 31 -11.03 1.68 -3.10
C ALA A 31 -12.17 2.18 -2.20
N GLU A 32 -13.41 1.86 -2.55
CA GLU A 32 -14.60 2.37 -1.87
C GLU A 32 -14.70 1.87 -0.43
N SER A 33 -14.33 0.62 -0.18
CA SER A 33 -14.24 0.06 1.17
C SER A 33 -13.21 0.79 2.06
N ALA A 34 -12.18 1.41 1.47
CA ALA A 34 -11.21 2.25 2.18
C ALA A 34 -11.60 3.74 2.22
N GLY A 35 -12.76 4.12 1.69
CA GLY A 35 -13.20 5.52 1.59
C GLY A 35 -12.44 6.31 0.52
N LEU A 36 -11.99 5.65 -0.56
CA LEU A 36 -11.43 6.24 -1.77
C LEU A 36 -12.41 6.01 -2.94
N THR A 37 -12.31 6.81 -3.99
CA THR A 37 -12.99 6.49 -5.26
C THR A 37 -12.10 5.59 -6.11
N GLU A 38 -12.70 4.78 -6.99
CA GLU A 38 -11.94 3.99 -7.98
C GLU A 38 -11.02 4.88 -8.83
N GLN A 39 -11.49 6.06 -9.23
CA GLN A 39 -10.71 7.04 -10.02
C GLN A 39 -9.50 7.58 -9.25
N THR A 40 -9.60 7.66 -7.92
CA THR A 40 -8.47 8.05 -7.07
C THR A 40 -7.47 6.91 -6.95
N TYR A 41 -7.96 5.68 -6.76
CA TYR A 41 -7.10 4.51 -6.53
C TYR A 41 -6.40 4.00 -7.81
N GLY A 42 -7.11 3.98 -8.94
CA GLY A 42 -6.62 3.43 -10.20
C GLY A 42 -5.24 3.94 -10.63
N PRO A 43 -4.97 5.26 -10.62
CA PRO A 43 -3.64 5.80 -10.93
C PRO A 43 -2.51 5.29 -10.04
N PHE A 44 -2.78 4.95 -8.77
CA PHE A 44 -1.78 4.36 -7.88
C PHE A 44 -1.44 2.93 -8.28
N GLU A 45 -2.46 2.10 -8.51
CA GLU A 45 -2.25 0.69 -8.92
C GLU A 45 -1.70 0.55 -10.36
N ASN A 46 -1.87 1.59 -11.19
CA ASN A 46 -1.38 1.60 -12.57
C ASN A 46 -0.01 2.32 -12.73
N ALA A 47 0.65 2.65 -11.62
CA ALA A 47 1.91 3.40 -11.59
C ALA A 47 1.87 4.74 -12.38
N LYS A 48 0.69 5.37 -12.45
CA LYS A 48 0.51 6.70 -13.08
C LYS A 48 0.58 7.85 -12.08
N ARG A 49 0.55 7.54 -10.79
CA ARG A 49 0.68 8.50 -9.69
C ARG A 49 1.24 7.80 -8.46
N GLU A 50 2.13 8.47 -7.75
CA GLU A 50 2.63 7.98 -6.47
C GLU A 50 1.50 7.81 -5.45
N LEU A 51 1.60 6.80 -4.59
CA LEU A 51 0.64 6.58 -3.52
C LEU A 51 0.73 7.74 -2.51
N SER A 52 -0.32 8.56 -2.44
CA SER A 52 -0.37 9.64 -1.47
C SER A 52 -0.48 9.10 -0.04
N LEU A 53 0.16 9.78 0.92
CA LEU A 53 0.10 9.40 2.33
C LEU A 53 -1.35 9.35 2.85
N THR A 54 -2.22 10.23 2.37
CA THR A 54 -3.66 10.23 2.72
C THR A 54 -4.34 8.94 2.25
N ALA A 55 -4.06 8.48 1.03
CA ALA A 55 -4.60 7.21 0.53
C ALA A 55 -4.00 6.02 1.29
N ALA A 56 -2.69 6.02 1.55
CA ALA A 56 -2.02 4.98 2.32
C ALA A 56 -2.59 4.85 3.74
N LYS A 57 -2.86 5.97 4.43
CA LYS A 57 -3.51 5.96 5.76
C LYS A 57 -4.91 5.34 5.73
N LYS A 58 -5.67 5.59 4.67
CA LYS A 58 -7.00 4.99 4.46
C LYS A 58 -6.92 3.49 4.23
N LEU A 59 -6.00 3.04 3.36
CA LEU A 59 -5.75 1.63 3.11
C LEU A 59 -5.26 0.90 4.37
N ARG A 60 -4.34 1.49 5.13
CA ARG A 60 -3.90 0.99 6.44
C ARG A 60 -5.08 0.81 7.39
N LYS A 61 -5.95 1.83 7.52
CA LYS A 61 -7.10 1.77 8.42
C LYS A 61 -8.09 0.67 8.04
N ARG A 62 -8.30 0.43 6.74
CA ARG A 62 -9.28 -0.55 6.25
C ARG A 62 -8.76 -1.98 6.24
N TYR A 63 -7.53 -2.18 5.77
CA TYR A 63 -6.97 -3.51 5.46
C TYR A 63 -5.82 -3.91 6.39
N GLY A 64 -5.42 -3.06 7.34
CA GLY A 64 -4.30 -3.33 8.23
C GLY A 64 -2.93 -3.25 7.55
N LEU A 65 -2.84 -2.72 6.33
CA LEU A 65 -1.59 -2.64 5.57
C LEU A 65 -0.61 -1.66 6.22
N PRO A 66 0.58 -2.11 6.68
CA PRO A 66 1.61 -1.21 7.18
C PRO A 66 2.07 -0.24 6.08
N LEU A 67 2.42 0.99 6.48
CA LEU A 67 2.96 1.97 5.53
C LEU A 67 4.29 1.47 4.96
N GLU A 68 5.15 0.89 5.80
CA GLU A 68 6.45 0.32 5.42
C GLU A 68 6.30 -0.78 4.37
N PHE A 69 5.27 -1.62 4.47
CA PHE A 69 4.95 -2.60 3.45
C PHE A 69 4.52 -1.94 2.14
N MET A 70 3.56 -1.01 2.18
CA MET A 70 3.04 -0.38 0.95
C MET A 70 4.14 0.40 0.21
N TYR A 71 4.96 1.15 0.94
CA TYR A 71 6.02 1.98 0.36
C TYR A 71 7.32 1.24 0.08
N PHE A 72 7.74 0.30 0.93
CA PHE A 72 9.07 -0.31 0.84
C PHE A 72 9.07 -1.85 0.77
N GLY A 73 7.90 -2.49 0.79
CA GLY A 73 7.79 -3.95 0.77
C GLY A 73 8.24 -4.65 2.07
N LYS A 74 8.52 -3.88 3.14
CA LYS A 74 8.96 -4.44 4.42
C LYS A 74 7.78 -4.99 5.22
N ILE A 75 7.94 -6.20 5.75
CA ILE A 75 6.93 -6.89 6.56
C ILE A 75 7.28 -6.94 8.06
N ASP A 76 8.53 -6.62 8.41
CA ASP A 76 9.05 -6.62 9.77
C ASP A 76 9.36 -5.19 10.20
N ASP A 77 8.99 -4.79 11.42
CA ASP A 77 9.15 -3.41 11.87
C ASP A 77 9.82 -3.21 13.24
N LEU A 78 10.56 -2.09 13.27
CA LEU A 78 11.34 -1.41 14.31
C LEU A 78 12.57 -2.15 14.89
N PRO A 79 13.80 -1.58 14.73
CA PRO A 79 15.00 -2.09 15.39
C PRO A 79 14.81 -2.16 16.91
N THR A 80 15.15 -3.31 17.50
CA THR A 80 14.93 -3.64 18.92
C THR A 80 15.41 -2.57 19.90
N ARG A 81 16.52 -1.89 19.59
CA ARG A 81 17.08 -0.83 20.45
C ARG A 81 16.16 0.39 20.54
N ILE A 82 15.49 0.75 19.46
CA ILE A 82 14.55 1.87 19.41
C ILE A 82 13.24 1.46 20.08
N SER A 83 12.74 0.25 19.80
CA SER A 83 11.51 -0.27 20.41
C SER A 83 11.56 -0.31 21.94
N LYS A 84 12.74 -0.53 22.54
CA LYS A 84 12.90 -0.55 24.01
C LYS A 84 12.99 0.85 24.65
N ALA A 85 13.11 1.90 23.84
CA ALA A 85 13.29 3.27 24.29
C ALA A 85 12.04 4.14 24.12
N LEU A 86 10.95 3.58 23.56
CA LEU A 86 9.62 4.18 23.44
C LEU A 86 8.66 3.52 24.42
#